data_AF-A0A173V9L4-F1
#
_entry.id   AF-A0A173V9L4-F1
#
_cell.length_a   1.000
_cell.length_b   1.000
_cell.length_c   1.000
_cell.angle_alpha   90.00
_cell.angle_beta   90.00
_cell.angle_gamma   90.00
#
_symmetry.space_group_name_H-M   'P 1'
#
loop_
_entity.id
_entity.type
_entity.pdbx_description
1 polymer ?
#
loop_
_entity_poly.entity_id
_entity_poly.type
_entity_poly.pdbx_seq_one_letter_code
_entity_poly.pdbx_strand_id
1 'polypeptide(L)'
;MTKEEYYQVLKDLEEFYDQKRTELMKDYARSNCPYSVGDILKDHMGIIRVERIECYLTDPPQCMFYGTELTIKLVPNKKNTKREMYQTNVIEKVR
;
A
#
# COMPACT_ATOMS: atom_id res chain seq x y z
N MET A 1 -40.22 3.75 13.14
CA MET A 1 -38.99 4.50 12.90
C MET A 1 -39.15 5.91 13.43
N THR A 2 -38.56 6.18 14.58
CA THR A 2 -38.36 7.53 15.11
C THR A 2 -37.24 8.23 14.34
N LYS A 3 -37.03 9.52 14.63
CA LYS A 3 -35.93 10.29 14.04
C LYS A 3 -34.57 9.72 14.46
N GLU A 4 -34.43 9.31 15.72
CA GLU A 4 -33.22 8.72 16.28
C GLU A 4 -32.92 7.37 15.63
N GLU A 5 -33.94 6.52 15.47
CA GLU A 5 -33.83 5.24 14.76
C GLU A 5 -33.38 5.44 13.31
N TYR A 6 -33.92 6.46 12.61
CA TYR A 6 -33.50 6.78 11.24
C TYR A 6 -32.01 7.14 11.16
N TYR A 7 -31.51 8.03 12.03
CA TYR A 7 -30.10 8.42 12.00
C TYR A 7 -29.15 7.29 12.39
N GLN A 8 -29.56 6.42 13.31
CA GLN A 8 -28.76 5.23 13.63
C GLN A 8 -28.66 4.31 12.41
N VAL A 9 -29.78 4.02 11.74
CA VAL A 9 -29.79 3.18 10.53
C VAL A 9 -28.95 3.82 9.41
N LEU A 10 -29.01 5.13 9.22
CA LEU A 10 -28.21 5.84 8.23
C LEU A 10 -26.71 5.71 8.52
N LYS A 11 -26.31 5.92 9.78
CA LYS A 11 -24.92 5.77 10.21
C LYS A 11 -24.42 4.35 9.99
N ASP A 12 -25.19 3.34 10.37
CA ASP A 12 -24.83 1.94 10.19
C ASP A 12 -24.64 1.59 8.69
N LEU A 13 -25.46 2.18 7.83
CA LEU A 13 -25.37 2.02 6.38
C LEU A 13 -24.09 2.66 5.81
N GLU A 14 -23.75 3.87 6.27
CA GLU A 14 -22.52 4.57 5.87
C GLU A 14 -21.28 3.80 6.33
N GLU A 15 -21.25 3.34 7.58
CA GLU A 15 -20.15 2.51 8.10
C GLU A 15 -20.00 1.20 7.34
N PHE A 16 -21.11 0.53 7.02
CA PHE A 16 -21.09 -0.68 6.20
C PHE A 16 -20.55 -0.41 4.79
N TYR A 17 -21.00 0.67 4.16
CA TYR A 17 -20.52 1.06 2.83
C TYR A 17 -19.02 1.33 2.83
N ASP A 18 -18.52 2.11 3.80
CA ASP A 18 -17.11 2.46 3.90
C ASP A 18 -16.22 1.23 4.16
N GLN A 19 -16.69 0.29 4.98
CA GLN A 19 -16.03 -1.00 5.20
C GLN A 19 -15.95 -1.80 3.90
N LYS A 20 -17.07 -1.98 3.19
CA LYS A 20 -17.12 -2.75 1.94
C LYS A 20 -16.31 -2.11 0.83
N ARG A 21 -16.33 -0.78 0.73
CA ARG A 21 -15.49 -0.02 -0.19
C ARG A 21 -14.01 -0.25 0.12
N THR A 22 -13.61 -0.17 1.39
CA THR A 22 -12.22 -0.40 1.81
C THR A 22 -11.76 -1.83 1.54
N GLU A 23 -12.61 -2.82 1.79
CA GLU A 23 -12.34 -4.23 1.46
C GLU A 23 -12.09 -4.41 -0.04
N LEU A 24 -13.00 -3.90 -0.88
CA LEU A 24 -12.88 -3.96 -2.34
C LEU A 24 -11.57 -3.33 -2.84
N MET A 25 -11.21 -2.15 -2.30
CA MET A 25 -9.98 -1.46 -2.67
C MET A 25 -8.72 -2.26 -2.28
N LYS A 26 -8.73 -2.88 -1.09
CA LYS A 26 -7.62 -3.74 -0.64
C LYS A 26 -7.50 -4.99 -1.51
N ASP A 27 -8.61 -5.61 -1.87
CA ASP A 27 -8.63 -6.81 -2.72
C ASP A 27 -8.11 -6.50 -4.13
N TYR A 28 -8.53 -5.37 -4.71
CA TYR A 28 -8.00 -4.90 -5.99
C TYR A 28 -6.48 -4.68 -5.91
N ALA A 29 -6.00 -3.90 -4.94
CA ALA A 29 -4.57 -3.60 -4.80
C ALA A 29 -3.73 -4.87 -4.63
N ARG A 30 -4.15 -5.80 -3.76
CA ARG A 30 -3.45 -7.07 -3.50
C ARG A 30 -3.44 -7.98 -4.72
N SER A 31 -4.58 -8.13 -5.40
CA SER A 31 -4.69 -8.98 -6.60
C SER A 31 -3.86 -8.47 -7.76
N ASN A 32 -3.56 -7.16 -7.77
CA ASN A 32 -2.73 -6.50 -8.77
C ASN A 32 -1.31 -6.21 -8.26
N CYS A 33 -0.86 -6.82 -7.16
CA CYS A 33 0.49 -6.64 -6.65
C CYS A 33 1.45 -7.69 -7.26
N PRO A 34 2.38 -7.30 -8.16
CA PRO A 34 3.31 -8.26 -8.78
C PRO A 34 4.54 -8.55 -7.91
N TYR A 35 4.65 -7.93 -6.72
CA TYR A 35 5.83 -7.95 -5.88
C TYR A 35 5.57 -8.61 -4.53
N SER A 36 6.63 -9.08 -3.88
CA SER A 36 6.62 -9.79 -2.59
C SER A 36 7.60 -9.18 -1.59
N VAL A 37 7.41 -9.51 -0.31
CA VAL A 37 8.39 -9.18 0.73
C VAL A 37 9.72 -9.85 0.40
N GLY A 38 10.80 -9.10 0.50
CA GLY A 38 12.16 -9.53 0.12
C GLY A 38 12.59 -9.05 -1.26
N ASP A 39 11.66 -8.68 -2.15
CA ASP A 39 11.99 -8.13 -3.47
C ASP A 39 12.81 -6.85 -3.34
N ILE A 40 13.68 -6.62 -4.31
CA ILE A 40 14.44 -5.37 -4.43
C ILE A 40 13.84 -4.53 -5.54
N LEU A 41 13.27 -3.39 -5.18
CA LEU A 41 12.57 -2.49 -6.08
C LEU A 41 13.33 -1.18 -6.23
N LYS A 42 13.25 -0.58 -7.42
CA LYS A 42 13.85 0.72 -7.72
C LYS A 42 12.82 1.68 -8.31
N ASP A 43 12.87 2.91 -7.85
CA ASP A 43 12.17 4.05 -8.43
C ASP A 43 13.14 5.19 -8.76
N HIS A 44 12.60 6.37 -9.04
CA HIS A 44 13.38 7.58 -9.34
C HIS A 44 14.16 8.13 -8.13
N MET A 45 13.81 7.76 -6.89
CA MET A 45 14.49 8.23 -5.68
C MET A 45 15.59 7.27 -5.23
N GLY A 46 15.41 5.95 -5.39
CA GLY A 46 16.39 4.98 -4.95
C GLY A 46 15.92 3.53 -5.00
N ILE A 47 16.65 2.68 -4.27
CA ILE A 47 16.45 1.24 -4.23
C ILE A 47 16.02 0.84 -2.83
N ILE A 48 15.00 0.00 -2.70
CA ILE A 48 14.59 -0.58 -1.41
C ILE A 48 14.59 -2.10 -1.46
N ARG A 49 14.85 -2.75 -0.34
CA ARG A 49 14.45 -4.13 -0.10
C ARG A 49 13.12 -4.12 0.64
N VAL A 50 12.07 -4.69 0.04
CA VAL A 50 10.72 -4.69 0.60
C VAL A 50 10.68 -5.52 1.88
N GLU A 51 10.15 -4.93 2.95
CA GLU A 51 9.95 -5.59 4.24
C GLU A 51 8.46 -5.76 4.56
N ARG A 52 7.63 -4.84 4.04
CA ARG A 52 6.18 -4.87 4.22
C ARG A 52 5.49 -4.31 2.99
N ILE A 53 4.32 -4.88 2.67
CA ILE A 53 3.44 -4.41 1.61
C ILE A 53 2.13 -3.97 2.26
N GLU A 54 1.69 -2.76 1.94
CA GLU A 54 0.43 -2.19 2.40
C GLU A 54 -0.44 -1.78 1.22
N CYS A 55 -1.75 -1.61 1.45
CA CYS A 55 -2.66 -1.04 0.46
C CYS A 55 -2.74 0.47 0.67
N TYR A 56 -2.46 1.22 -0.39
CA TYR A 56 -2.70 2.66 -0.45
C TYR A 56 -4.04 2.90 -1.15
N LEU A 57 -4.99 3.46 -0.41
CA LEU A 57 -6.40 3.60 -0.82
C LEU A 57 -6.62 4.81 -1.74
N THR A 58 -5.84 4.91 -2.82
CA THR A 58 -6.04 5.89 -3.91
C THR A 58 -7.10 5.42 -4.90
N ASP A 59 -7.33 6.21 -5.95
CA ASP A 59 -8.11 5.83 -7.12
C ASP A 59 -7.24 5.91 -8.39
N PRO A 60 -6.85 4.77 -9.00
CA PRO A 60 -7.11 3.41 -8.54
C PRO A 60 -6.30 3.06 -7.26
N PRO A 61 -6.78 2.11 -6.42
CA PRO A 61 -6.05 1.66 -5.26
C PRO A 61 -4.83 0.85 -5.69
N GLN A 62 -3.73 0.98 -4.94
CA GLN A 62 -2.43 0.39 -5.30
C GLN A 62 -1.68 -0.11 -4.07
N CYS A 63 -0.60 -0.85 -4.28
CA CYS A 63 0.30 -1.21 -3.19
C CYS A 63 1.31 -0.10 -2.87
N MET A 64 1.69 -0.04 -1.60
CA MET A 64 2.82 0.73 -1.09
C MET A 64 3.80 -0.24 -0.44
N PHE A 65 5.06 -0.16 -0.83
CA PHE A 65 6.14 -0.99 -0.31
C PHE A 65 6.92 -0.20 0.72
N TYR A 66 7.05 -0.75 1.92
CA TYR A 66 7.91 -0.20 2.96
C TYR A 66 9.14 -1.08 3.10
N GLY A 67 10.33 -0.49 3.08
CA GLY A 67 11.57 -1.26 3.05
C GLY A 67 12.82 -0.48 3.40
N THR A 68 13.91 -1.23 3.57
CA THR A 68 15.25 -0.69 3.85
C THR A 68 15.87 -0.14 2.56
N GLU A 69 16.38 1.08 2.61
CA GLU A 69 17.08 1.72 1.51
C GLU A 69 18.44 1.07 1.26
N LEU A 70 18.69 0.75 -0.01
CA LEU A 70 19.92 0.13 -0.48
C LEU A 70 20.75 1.13 -1.29
N THR A 71 22.06 0.92 -1.24
CA THR A 71 23.00 1.54 -2.18
C THR A 71 22.94 0.84 -3.55
N ILE A 72 23.62 1.38 -4.56
CA ILE A 72 23.77 0.73 -5.88
C ILE A 72 24.42 -0.67 -5.81
N LYS A 73 25.14 -0.98 -4.72
CA LYS A 73 25.70 -2.31 -4.45
C LYS A 73 24.71 -3.28 -3.80
N LEU A 74 23.43 -2.90 -3.72
CA LEU A 74 22.33 -3.67 -3.13
C LEU A 74 22.54 -4.05 -1.64
N VAL A 75 23.31 -3.24 -0.93
CA VAL A 75 23.50 -3.34 0.53
C VAL A 75 22.85 -2.16 1.23
N PRO A 76 22.35 -2.33 2.48
CA PRO A 76 21.78 -1.22 3.25
C PRO A 76 22.69 0.00 3.27
N ASN A 77 22.10 1.18 3.18
CA ASN A 77 22.88 2.40 3.31
C ASN A 77 23.47 2.53 4.73
N LYS A 78 24.49 3.39 4.90
CA LYS A 78 25.19 3.53 6.19
C LYS A 78 24.28 3.97 7.35
N LYS A 79 23.18 4.63 7.04
CA LYS A 79 22.20 5.13 8.02
C LYS A 79 21.09 4.11 8.30
N ASN A 80 21.05 3.00 7.56
CA ASN A 80 20.02 1.98 7.58
C ASN A 80 18.60 2.60 7.50
N THR A 81 18.42 3.62 6.66
CA THR A 81 17.13 4.31 6.54
C THR A 81 16.10 3.43 5.86
N LYS A 82 14.84 3.71 6.16
CA LYS A 82 13.69 3.05 5.55
C LYS A 82 12.83 4.09 4.86
N ARG A 83 12.15 3.67 3.80
CA ARG A 83 11.21 4.52 3.08
C ARG A 83 10.08 3.72 2.47
N GLU A 84 9.04 4.44 2.09
CA GLU A 84 7.95 3.94 1.27
C GLU A 84 8.25 4.12 -0.23
N MET A 85 7.64 3.25 -1.04
CA MET A 85 7.65 3.31 -2.49
C MET A 85 6.27 2.89 -3.01
N TYR A 86 5.62 3.77 -3.77
CA TYR A 86 4.32 3.49 -4.38
C TYR A 86 4.46 2.59 -5.61
N GLN A 87 3.51 1.67 -5.81
CA GLN A 87 3.50 0.74 -6.93
C GLN A 87 3.63 1.42 -8.29
N THR A 88 2.94 2.54 -8.49
CA THR A 88 3.02 3.31 -9.74
C THR A 88 4.38 3.93 -10.01
N ASN A 89 5.24 4.05 -8.98
CA ASN A 89 6.56 4.64 -9.11
C ASN A 89 7.67 3.61 -9.37
N VAL A 90 7.36 2.30 -9.27
CA VAL A 90 8.36 1.25 -9.50
C VAL A 90 8.76 1.25 -10.97
N ILE A 91 10.05 1.43 -11.22
CA ILE A 91 10.66 1.39 -12.55
C ILE A 91 11.09 -0.04 -12.89
N GLU A 92 11.72 -0.73 -11.93
CA GLU A 92 12.21 -2.09 -12.13
C GLU A 92 12.27 -2.90 -10.83
N LYS A 93 12.09 -4.23 -10.96
CA LYS A 93 12.46 -5.22 -9.95
C LYS A 93 13.87 -5.72 -10.24
N VAL A 94 14.79 -5.47 -9.32
CA VAL A 94 16.21 -5.81 -9.45
C VAL A 94 16.46 -7.27 -9.08
N ARG A 95 15.74 -7.79 -8.08
CA ARG A 95 15.85 -9.17 -7.59
C ARG A 95 14.56 -9.61 -6.92
#